data_AF-A0A150T8Q0-F1
#
_entry.id   AF-A0A150T8Q0-F1
#
_cell.length_a   1.000
_cell.length_b   1.000
_cell.length_c   1.000
_cell.angle_alpha   90.00
_cell.angle_beta   90.00
_cell.angle_gamma   90.00
#
_symmetry.space_group_name_H-M   'P 1'
#
loop_
_entity.id
_entity.type
_entity.pdbx_description
1 polymer ?
#
loop_
_entity_poly.entity_id
_entity_poly.type
_entity_poly.pdbx_seq_one_letter_code
_entity_poly.pdbx_strand_id
1 'polypeptide(L)'
;MRKGTVTEKLSLTTCVLFAACVAACVAACASDHQVSPWGAARRPHLAAYVAPPDLEAHLRAIDVEAAELGLKLEVELRGALPRRGGEVVLRGYGGTDAIGRRTSAVRVATPRGVVMAAGPLDSGRADRSHATQLIPSLLPGSEPDATEQLGAFRSGTDLNRDGAPDVVLRNEAGALEIWGVQPFGAGRYAVELAAPPRFALDVDHDGTLELAGRIPVAEGDPIAPDLLDVAGFEGGRYTHRSDAARAFHAARAGGSGAGGQGKPKEPEMDDAARLRGALERAWHALLAGRPA
;
A
#
# COMPACT_ATOMS: atom_id res chain seq x y z
N MET A 1 -18.64 -84.27 2.45
CA MET A 1 -19.58 -83.20 2.05
C MET A 1 -19.36 -81.97 2.91
N ARG A 2 -18.69 -80.94 2.38
CA ARG A 2 -18.91 -79.55 2.79
C ARG A 2 -19.28 -78.79 1.52
N LYS A 3 -20.55 -78.40 1.45
CA LYS A 3 -21.14 -77.62 0.37
C LYS A 3 -20.71 -76.17 0.56
N GLY A 4 -19.71 -75.73 -0.18
CA GLY A 4 -19.44 -74.30 -0.36
C GLY A 4 -20.60 -73.69 -1.14
N THR A 5 -21.25 -72.71 -0.53
CA THR A 5 -22.47 -72.06 -1.01
C THR A 5 -22.19 -71.19 -2.24
N VAL A 6 -23.17 -71.11 -3.14
CA VAL A 6 -23.12 -70.40 -4.44
C VAL A 6 -22.74 -68.90 -4.29
N THR A 7 -22.90 -68.33 -3.11
CA THR A 7 -22.55 -66.95 -2.75
C THR A 7 -21.04 -66.67 -2.68
N GLU A 8 -20.18 -67.65 -2.36
CA GLU A 8 -18.73 -67.43 -2.34
C GLU A 8 -18.12 -67.34 -3.76
N LYS A 9 -18.71 -68.03 -4.73
CA LYS A 9 -18.23 -68.00 -6.13
C LYS A 9 -18.61 -66.69 -6.85
N LEU A 10 -19.71 -66.05 -6.47
CA LEU A 10 -20.14 -64.77 -7.05
C LEU A 10 -19.30 -63.58 -6.55
N SER A 11 -18.81 -63.61 -5.30
CA SER A 11 -17.99 -62.53 -4.76
C SER A 11 -16.58 -62.49 -5.37
N LEU A 12 -15.97 -63.65 -5.61
CA LEU A 12 -14.65 -63.75 -6.24
C LEU A 12 -14.66 -63.33 -7.72
N THR A 13 -15.72 -63.66 -8.46
CA THR A 13 -15.81 -63.31 -9.89
C THR A 13 -16.03 -61.80 -10.10
N THR A 14 -16.73 -61.14 -9.18
CA THR A 14 -17.00 -59.69 -9.24
C THR A 14 -15.77 -58.86 -8.86
N CYS A 15 -14.95 -59.32 -7.90
CA CYS A 15 -13.70 -58.63 -7.53
C CYS A 15 -12.63 -58.70 -8.63
N VAL A 16 -12.53 -59.81 -9.37
CA VAL A 16 -11.52 -59.96 -10.44
C VAL A 16 -11.86 -59.08 -11.66
N LEU A 17 -13.15 -58.92 -11.99
CA LEU A 17 -13.59 -58.04 -13.07
C LEU A 17 -13.40 -56.56 -12.75
N PHE A 18 -13.63 -56.14 -11.49
CA PHE A 18 -13.37 -54.75 -11.07
C PHE A 18 -11.86 -54.42 -11.06
N ALA A 19 -11.01 -55.33 -10.60
CA ALA A 19 -9.56 -55.14 -10.60
C ALA A 19 -8.98 -55.06 -12.02
N ALA A 20 -9.49 -55.88 -12.95
CA ALA A 20 -9.05 -55.86 -14.35
C ALA A 20 -9.48 -54.60 -15.10
N CYS A 21 -10.70 -54.09 -14.87
CA CYS A 21 -11.17 -52.85 -15.48
C CYS A 21 -10.46 -51.61 -14.92
N VAL A 22 -10.15 -51.57 -13.61
CA VAL A 22 -9.36 -50.47 -13.04
C VAL A 22 -7.95 -50.49 -13.60
N ALA A 23 -7.28 -51.65 -13.67
CA ALA A 23 -5.93 -51.77 -14.22
C ALA A 23 -5.84 -51.38 -15.71
N ALA A 24 -6.86 -51.70 -16.52
CA ALA A 24 -6.92 -51.32 -17.93
C ALA A 24 -7.18 -49.81 -18.12
N CYS A 25 -7.95 -49.16 -17.23
CA CYS A 25 -8.18 -47.72 -17.27
C CYS A 25 -6.97 -46.89 -16.80
N VAL A 26 -6.11 -47.41 -15.90
CA VAL A 26 -4.87 -46.69 -15.52
C VAL A 26 -3.78 -46.81 -16.60
N ALA A 27 -3.81 -47.85 -17.44
CA ALA A 27 -2.81 -48.10 -18.47
C ALA A 27 -3.05 -47.35 -19.80
N ALA A 28 -4.25 -46.79 -20.03
CA ALA A 28 -4.61 -46.19 -21.32
C ALA A 28 -4.58 -44.65 -21.37
N CYS A 29 -4.14 -43.98 -20.29
CA CYS A 29 -3.98 -42.52 -20.24
C CYS A 29 -2.53 -42.08 -19.93
N ALA A 30 -1.54 -42.90 -20.29
CA ALA A 30 -0.14 -42.46 -20.35
C ALA A 30 0.15 -41.92 -21.76
N SER A 31 -0.50 -40.82 -22.13
CA SER A 31 0.00 -40.01 -23.24
C SER A 31 1.28 -39.35 -22.77
N ASP A 32 2.43 -39.88 -23.20
CA ASP A 32 3.76 -39.31 -22.95
C ASP A 32 3.93 -38.04 -23.81
N HIS A 33 3.20 -36.99 -23.43
CA HIS A 33 3.35 -35.67 -24.01
C HIS A 33 4.59 -35.02 -23.39
N GLN A 34 5.76 -35.36 -23.91
CA GLN A 34 6.98 -34.61 -23.66
C GLN A 34 6.92 -33.25 -24.36
N VAL A 35 6.25 -32.27 -23.75
CA VAL A 35 6.18 -30.88 -24.27
C VAL A 35 7.41 -30.05 -23.85
N SER A 36 8.51 -30.70 -23.47
CA SER A 36 9.68 -30.00 -22.95
C SER A 36 10.97 -30.67 -23.42
N PRO A 37 11.90 -29.95 -24.08
CA PRO A 37 13.18 -30.51 -24.50
C PRO A 37 14.12 -30.85 -23.32
N TRP A 38 13.65 -30.71 -22.08
CA TRP A 38 14.46 -30.78 -20.87
C TRP A 38 14.44 -32.16 -20.16
N GLY A 39 13.97 -33.23 -20.82
CA GLY A 39 13.79 -34.57 -20.24
C GLY A 39 14.96 -35.11 -19.38
N ALA A 40 14.62 -35.74 -18.26
CA ALA A 40 15.39 -36.73 -17.48
C ALA A 40 16.80 -36.42 -16.92
N ALA A 41 17.41 -35.25 -17.13
CA ALA A 41 18.70 -34.93 -16.49
C ALA A 41 18.54 -34.63 -14.98
N ARG A 42 19.53 -34.99 -14.13
CA ARG A 42 19.66 -34.49 -12.76
C ARG A 42 19.77 -32.97 -12.79
N ARG A 43 18.64 -32.27 -12.73
CA ARG A 43 18.59 -30.81 -12.83
C ARG A 43 19.06 -30.19 -11.51
N PRO A 44 19.82 -29.08 -11.55
CA PRO A 44 19.91 -28.19 -10.40
C PRO A 44 18.48 -27.80 -10.01
N HIS A 45 18.16 -27.86 -8.72
CA HIS A 45 16.88 -27.39 -8.22
C HIS A 45 16.69 -25.92 -8.65
N LEU A 46 15.46 -25.41 -8.83
CA LEU A 46 15.23 -23.99 -9.18
C LEU A 46 15.99 -23.03 -8.25
N ALA A 47 16.16 -23.43 -6.99
CA ALA A 47 16.95 -22.73 -5.99
C ALA A 47 18.43 -22.50 -6.37
N ALA A 48 19.00 -23.30 -7.27
CA ALA A 48 20.36 -23.14 -7.77
C ALA A 48 20.53 -21.95 -8.71
N TYR A 49 19.44 -21.43 -9.27
CA TYR A 49 19.42 -20.25 -10.15
C TYR A 49 18.93 -18.99 -9.44
N VAL A 50 18.53 -19.12 -8.17
CA VAL A 50 18.10 -18.00 -7.34
C VAL A 50 19.28 -17.61 -6.46
N ALA A 51 19.74 -16.38 -6.58
CA ALA A 51 20.77 -15.86 -5.69
C ALA A 51 20.33 -16.05 -4.22
N PRO A 52 21.22 -16.50 -3.33
CA PRO A 52 20.89 -16.63 -1.93
C PRO A 52 20.50 -15.25 -1.39
N PRO A 53 19.56 -15.18 -0.42
CA PRO A 53 19.17 -13.90 0.14
C PRO A 53 20.35 -13.21 0.85
N ASP A 54 20.67 -11.97 0.46
CA ASP A 54 21.78 -11.21 1.03
C ASP A 54 21.45 -9.71 1.08
N LEU A 55 20.68 -9.34 2.11
CA LEU A 55 20.30 -7.94 2.35
C LEU A 55 21.52 -7.03 2.50
N GLU A 56 22.55 -7.47 3.22
CA GLU A 56 23.76 -6.68 3.48
C GLU A 56 24.55 -6.37 2.20
N ALA A 57 24.63 -7.31 1.26
CA ALA A 57 25.21 -7.02 -0.06
C ALA A 57 24.41 -5.97 -0.83
N HIS A 58 23.09 -6.01 -0.78
CA HIS A 58 22.23 -5.00 -1.41
C HIS A 58 22.40 -3.62 -0.75
N LEU A 59 22.47 -3.56 0.59
CA LEU A 59 22.70 -2.30 1.31
C LEU A 59 24.06 -1.69 0.98
N ARG A 60 25.14 -2.49 0.91
CA ARG A 60 26.45 -2.01 0.48
C ARG A 60 26.45 -1.49 -0.96
N ALA A 61 25.76 -2.17 -1.87
CA ALA A 61 25.63 -1.71 -3.26
C ALA A 61 24.90 -0.37 -3.34
N ILE A 62 23.84 -0.19 -2.55
CA ILE A 62 23.14 1.09 -2.43
C ILE A 62 24.08 2.19 -1.89
N ASP A 63 24.90 1.91 -0.88
CA ASP A 63 25.80 2.92 -0.31
C ASP A 63 26.87 3.38 -1.31
N VAL A 64 27.36 2.48 -2.17
CA VAL A 64 28.26 2.82 -3.29
C VAL A 64 27.53 3.72 -4.30
N GLU A 65 26.34 3.32 -4.74
CA GLU A 65 25.51 4.10 -5.68
C GLU A 65 25.24 5.51 -5.12
N ALA A 66 24.81 5.61 -3.85
CA ALA A 66 24.51 6.88 -3.20
C ALA A 66 25.74 7.79 -3.13
N ALA A 67 26.92 7.23 -2.82
CA ALA A 67 28.17 7.98 -2.79
C ALA A 67 28.57 8.51 -4.18
N GLU A 68 28.42 7.70 -5.24
CA GLU A 68 28.67 8.11 -6.63
C GLU A 68 27.74 9.26 -7.07
N LEU A 69 26.50 9.26 -6.58
CA LEU A 69 25.51 10.32 -6.81
C LEU A 69 25.68 11.54 -5.88
N GLY A 70 26.68 11.53 -4.99
CA GLY A 70 26.89 12.62 -4.02
C GLY A 70 25.78 12.75 -2.98
N LEU A 71 25.01 11.69 -2.76
CA LEU A 71 23.90 11.63 -1.82
C LEU A 71 24.38 11.18 -0.43
N LYS A 72 23.72 11.68 0.61
CA LYS A 72 23.96 11.31 2.01
C LYS A 72 22.73 10.63 2.57
N LEU A 73 22.95 9.57 3.34
CA LEU A 73 21.88 8.90 4.08
C LEU A 73 21.31 9.89 5.12
N GLU A 74 20.03 10.24 4.99
CA GLU A 74 19.32 11.09 5.95
C GLU A 74 18.46 10.24 6.90
N VAL A 75 17.87 9.15 6.41
CA VAL A 75 16.93 8.30 7.14
C VAL A 75 17.15 6.83 6.80
N GLU A 76 17.21 5.95 7.80
CA GLU A 76 17.10 4.50 7.63
C GLU A 76 15.95 3.96 8.50
N LEU A 77 15.03 3.23 7.89
CA LEU A 77 13.93 2.56 8.57
C LEU A 77 13.98 1.06 8.28
N ARG A 78 13.83 0.27 9.33
CA ARG A 78 13.72 -1.20 9.26
C ARG A 78 12.29 -1.64 9.50
N GLY A 79 11.84 -2.64 8.75
CA GLY A 79 10.51 -3.25 8.84
C GLY A 79 10.58 -4.75 8.62
N ALA A 80 9.44 -5.43 8.67
CA ALA A 80 9.36 -6.88 8.48
C ALA A 80 8.44 -7.24 7.31
N LEU A 81 8.90 -8.12 6.44
CA LEU A 81 8.08 -8.67 5.35
C LEU A 81 7.16 -9.79 5.87
N PRO A 82 5.97 -9.96 5.27
CA PRO A 82 5.06 -11.03 5.63
C PRO A 82 5.66 -12.42 5.40
N ARG A 83 5.06 -13.43 6.04
CA ARG A 83 5.35 -14.86 5.83
C ARG A 83 6.84 -15.22 6.03
N ARG A 84 7.52 -14.57 6.98
CA ARG A 84 8.97 -14.74 7.23
C ARG A 84 9.82 -14.38 5.99
N GLY A 85 9.37 -13.41 5.20
CA GLY A 85 10.09 -12.89 4.04
C GLY A 85 11.42 -12.19 4.37
N GLY A 86 11.66 -11.94 5.67
CA GLY A 86 12.86 -11.29 6.19
C GLY A 86 12.62 -9.83 6.52
N GLU A 87 13.72 -9.11 6.75
CA GLU A 87 13.70 -7.67 7.02
C GLU A 87 13.57 -6.87 5.71
N VAL A 88 12.85 -5.77 5.74
CA VAL A 88 12.89 -4.74 4.71
C VAL A 88 13.57 -3.49 5.26
N VAL A 89 14.46 -2.88 4.47
CA VAL A 89 15.19 -1.67 4.85
C VAL A 89 14.88 -0.57 3.85
N LEU A 90 14.38 0.56 4.35
CA LEU A 90 14.05 1.75 3.59
C LEU A 90 15.11 2.79 3.91
N ARG A 91 15.80 3.31 2.90
CA ARG A 91 16.79 4.37 3.05
C ARG A 91 16.39 5.60 2.26
N GLY A 92 16.27 6.71 2.97
CA GLY A 92 16.06 8.04 2.41
C GLY A 92 17.36 8.80 2.35
N TYR A 93 17.65 9.36 1.19
CA TYR A 93 18.88 10.08 0.89
C TYR A 93 18.59 11.52 0.51
N GLY A 94 19.49 12.42 0.88
CA GLY A 94 19.47 13.82 0.50
C GLY A 94 20.79 14.29 -0.09
N GLY A 95 20.72 15.26 -0.99
CA GLY A 95 21.91 15.86 -1.60
C GLY A 95 21.55 17.10 -2.40
N THR A 96 22.45 17.47 -3.31
CA THR A 96 22.24 18.57 -4.25
C THR A 96 22.51 18.11 -5.68
N ASP A 97 21.69 18.53 -6.64
CA ASP A 97 21.92 18.28 -8.05
C ASP A 97 23.09 19.14 -8.61
N ALA A 98 23.43 18.91 -9.88
CA ALA A 98 24.53 19.60 -10.56
C ALA A 98 24.37 21.14 -10.65
N ILE A 99 23.18 21.69 -10.40
CA ILE A 99 22.90 23.13 -10.40
C ILE A 99 22.64 23.68 -8.99
N GLY A 100 22.95 22.89 -7.95
CA GLY A 100 22.90 23.30 -6.54
C GLY A 100 21.51 23.22 -5.90
N ARG A 101 20.51 22.62 -6.56
CA ARG A 101 19.17 22.44 -5.96
C ARG A 101 19.17 21.21 -5.06
N ARG A 102 18.40 21.25 -3.98
CA ARG A 102 18.20 20.07 -3.13
C ARG A 102 17.56 18.95 -3.94
N THR A 103 18.08 17.74 -3.79
CA THR A 103 17.51 16.51 -4.36
C THR A 103 17.36 15.44 -3.28
N SER A 104 16.50 14.47 -3.53
CA SER A 104 16.24 13.34 -2.63
C SER A 104 16.10 12.06 -3.42
N ALA A 105 16.45 10.94 -2.78
CA ALA A 105 16.25 9.62 -3.34
C ALA A 105 15.82 8.63 -2.24
N VAL A 106 15.13 7.57 -2.63
CA VAL A 106 14.78 6.45 -1.75
C VAL A 106 15.19 5.14 -2.39
N ARG A 107 15.75 4.24 -1.57
CA ARG A 107 15.99 2.85 -1.92
C ARG A 107 15.33 1.96 -0.88
N VAL A 108 14.60 0.95 -1.33
CA VAL A 108 14.02 -0.06 -0.45
C VAL A 108 14.60 -1.41 -0.83
N ALA A 109 15.22 -2.08 0.14
CA ALA A 109 15.87 -3.37 -0.04
C ALA A 109 15.21 -4.45 0.81
N THR A 110 15.12 -5.64 0.24
CA THR A 110 14.77 -6.88 0.92
C THR A 110 15.94 -7.85 0.80
N PRO A 111 15.89 -9.03 1.44
CA PRO A 111 16.92 -10.04 1.24
C PRO A 111 16.96 -10.54 -0.20
N ARG A 112 15.95 -10.25 -1.04
CA ARG A 112 15.85 -10.69 -2.43
C ARG A 112 16.35 -9.65 -3.43
N GLY A 113 16.61 -8.42 -3.01
CA GLY A 113 17.06 -7.34 -3.88
C GLY A 113 16.56 -5.97 -3.47
N VAL A 114 16.96 -4.96 -4.26
CA VAL A 114 16.35 -3.63 -4.21
C VAL A 114 15.00 -3.69 -4.93
N VAL A 115 13.92 -3.50 -4.19
CA VAL A 115 12.54 -3.65 -4.67
C VAL A 115 11.89 -2.32 -5.04
N MET A 116 12.54 -1.20 -4.71
CA MET A 116 12.09 0.14 -5.04
C MET A 116 13.28 1.10 -5.13
N ALA A 117 13.27 1.94 -6.17
CA ALA A 117 14.20 3.03 -6.35
C ALA A 117 13.43 4.26 -6.84
N ALA A 118 13.44 5.34 -6.05
CA ALA A 118 12.84 6.62 -6.40
C ALA A 118 13.92 7.71 -6.35
N GLY A 119 14.03 8.52 -7.39
CA GLY A 119 15.04 9.57 -7.49
C GLY A 119 16.52 9.08 -7.48
N PRO A 120 17.49 10.00 -7.49
CA PRO A 120 17.30 11.45 -7.56
C PRO A 120 16.73 11.88 -8.91
N LEU A 121 16.05 13.03 -8.93
CA LEU A 121 15.49 13.61 -10.14
C LEU A 121 16.56 14.41 -10.91
N ASP A 122 16.74 14.12 -12.20
CA ASP A 122 17.71 14.82 -13.06
C ASP A 122 17.26 16.24 -13.41
N SER A 123 18.18 17.20 -13.25
CA SER A 123 17.92 18.65 -13.23
C SER A 123 17.33 19.26 -14.52
N GLY A 124 17.37 18.55 -15.66
CA GLY A 124 17.00 19.10 -16.97
C GLY A 124 15.57 18.80 -17.45
N ARG A 125 14.95 17.70 -16.99
CA ARG A 125 13.61 17.23 -17.44
C ARG A 125 12.84 16.46 -16.36
N ALA A 126 13.28 16.50 -15.11
CA ALA A 126 12.61 15.77 -14.05
C ALA A 126 11.14 16.18 -13.91
N ASP A 127 10.27 15.19 -13.99
CA ASP A 127 8.89 15.34 -13.55
C ASP A 127 8.87 15.41 -12.02
N ARG A 128 8.78 16.64 -11.50
CA ARG A 128 8.77 16.96 -10.06
C ARG A 128 7.47 16.55 -9.36
N SER A 129 6.50 16.01 -10.10
CA SER A 129 5.33 15.38 -9.50
C SER A 129 5.66 14.03 -8.85
N HIS A 130 6.78 13.40 -9.23
CA HIS A 130 7.22 12.15 -8.62
C HIS A 130 7.69 12.36 -7.18
N ALA A 131 7.23 11.49 -6.29
CA ALA A 131 7.68 11.47 -4.91
C ALA A 131 9.06 10.79 -4.80
N THR A 132 10.02 11.47 -4.18
CA THR A 132 11.39 10.97 -4.03
C THR A 132 11.95 11.15 -2.62
N GLN A 133 11.18 11.76 -1.71
CA GLN A 133 11.57 11.93 -0.32
C GLN A 133 10.88 10.88 0.55
N LEU A 134 11.65 10.12 1.33
CA LEU A 134 11.10 9.20 2.33
C LEU A 134 10.49 9.98 3.49
N ILE A 135 9.25 9.66 3.86
CA ILE A 135 8.59 10.22 5.04
C ILE A 135 8.66 9.20 6.18
N PRO A 136 9.38 9.51 7.29
CA PRO A 136 9.55 8.54 8.37
C PRO A 136 8.25 8.18 9.09
N SER A 137 7.35 9.14 9.27
CA SER A 137 6.06 8.96 9.94
C SER A 137 5.02 9.93 9.37
N LEU A 138 3.78 9.48 9.18
CA LEU A 138 2.67 10.31 8.72
C LEU A 138 2.12 11.22 9.82
N LEU A 139 2.17 10.76 11.07
CA LEU A 139 1.88 11.55 12.26
C LEU A 139 3.13 11.54 13.16
N PRO A 140 3.75 12.68 13.46
CA PRO A 140 4.88 12.71 14.38
C PRO A 140 4.44 12.26 15.78
N GLY A 141 5.33 11.60 16.53
CA GLY A 141 5.11 11.31 17.95
C GLY A 141 4.98 12.61 18.75
N SER A 142 4.33 12.54 19.91
CA SER A 142 3.98 13.71 20.74
C SER A 142 5.12 14.23 21.64
N GLU A 143 6.37 13.77 21.51
CA GLU A 143 7.47 14.17 22.40
C GLU A 143 8.80 14.51 21.65
N PRO A 144 9.64 15.40 22.18
CA PRO A 144 10.67 16.14 21.43
C PRO A 144 12.03 15.46 21.20
N ASP A 145 12.21 14.16 21.46
CA ASP A 145 13.50 13.48 21.28
C ASP A 145 13.60 12.70 19.95
N ALA A 146 14.46 13.20 19.06
CA ALA A 146 14.44 13.02 17.61
C ALA A 146 14.95 11.66 17.06
N THR A 147 15.26 10.68 17.89
CA THR A 147 15.87 9.41 17.42
C THR A 147 15.14 8.14 17.81
N GLU A 148 14.13 8.17 18.69
CA GLU A 148 13.44 6.94 19.13
C GLU A 148 11.91 6.93 18.98
N GLN A 149 11.23 8.06 18.71
CA GLN A 149 9.77 8.07 18.65
C GLN A 149 9.24 8.44 17.26
N LEU A 150 9.45 7.52 16.32
CA LEU A 150 8.58 7.49 15.14
C LEU A 150 7.15 7.21 15.64
N GLY A 151 6.18 8.01 15.19
CA GLY A 151 4.79 7.86 15.61
C GLY A 151 4.23 6.49 15.22
N ALA A 152 3.04 6.16 15.71
CA ALA A 152 2.38 4.87 15.44
C ALA A 152 2.25 4.54 13.93
N PHE A 153 2.34 5.56 13.07
CA PHE A 153 2.13 5.48 11.63
C PHE A 153 3.43 5.71 10.85
N ARG A 154 4.38 4.83 11.10
CA ARG A 154 5.75 4.87 10.58
C ARG A 154 5.85 4.20 9.20
N SER A 155 6.66 4.75 8.29
CA SER A 155 7.03 4.02 7.07
C SER A 155 7.76 2.71 7.38
N GLY A 156 7.50 1.68 6.60
CA GLY A 156 8.02 0.33 6.80
C GLY A 156 7.19 -0.51 7.77
N THR A 157 6.03 -0.03 8.20
CA THR A 157 4.99 -0.83 8.89
C THR A 157 3.75 -0.97 8.01
N ASP A 158 2.86 -1.88 8.38
CA ASP A 158 1.57 -2.09 7.71
C ASP A 158 0.59 -0.98 8.12
N LEU A 159 0.46 0.06 7.28
CA LEU A 159 -0.33 1.26 7.59
C LEU A 159 -1.82 1.08 7.25
N ASN A 160 -2.12 0.18 6.32
CA ASN A 160 -3.45 -0.05 5.78
C ASN A 160 -4.05 -1.42 6.17
N ARG A 161 -3.33 -2.20 6.99
CA ARG A 161 -3.71 -3.53 7.49
C ARG A 161 -3.87 -4.59 6.39
N ASP A 162 -3.13 -4.46 5.29
CA ASP A 162 -3.14 -5.45 4.20
C ASP A 162 -2.14 -6.60 4.42
N GLY A 163 -1.35 -6.53 5.49
CA GLY A 163 -0.36 -7.51 5.88
C GLY A 163 1.03 -7.29 5.27
N ALA A 164 1.25 -6.22 4.52
CA ALA A 164 2.54 -5.84 3.96
C ALA A 164 3.02 -4.49 4.52
N PRO A 165 4.35 -4.28 4.65
CA PRO A 165 4.87 -2.98 5.05
C PRO A 165 4.70 -1.94 3.93
N ASP A 166 4.30 -0.74 4.30
CA ASP A 166 4.07 0.38 3.39
C ASP A 166 5.21 1.40 3.45
N VAL A 167 5.56 1.98 2.30
CA VAL A 167 6.52 3.08 2.18
C VAL A 167 5.77 4.35 1.84
N VAL A 168 6.00 5.41 2.63
CA VAL A 168 5.43 6.73 2.39
C VAL A 168 6.49 7.62 1.75
N LEU A 169 6.18 8.12 0.56
CA LEU A 169 7.00 9.11 -0.14
C LEU A 169 6.30 10.45 -0.24
N ARG A 170 7.08 11.52 -0.41
CA ARG A 170 6.60 12.87 -0.69
C ARG A 170 7.31 13.49 -1.90
N ASN A 171 6.57 14.22 -2.73
CA ASN A 171 7.12 15.03 -3.82
C ASN A 171 7.40 16.48 -3.39
N GLU A 172 7.97 17.28 -4.29
CA GLU A 172 8.29 18.69 -3.98
C GLU A 172 7.06 19.55 -3.67
N ALA A 173 5.90 19.22 -4.23
CA ALA A 173 4.62 19.90 -3.96
C ALA A 173 3.96 19.45 -2.64
N GLY A 174 4.58 18.53 -1.91
CA GLY A 174 4.07 17.98 -0.66
C GLY A 174 3.02 16.88 -0.82
N ALA A 175 2.76 16.40 -2.04
CA ALA A 175 1.86 15.28 -2.26
C ALA A 175 2.52 13.96 -1.85
N LEU A 176 1.71 13.08 -1.26
CA LEU A 176 2.10 11.79 -0.74
C LEU A 176 1.87 10.68 -1.76
N GLU A 177 2.76 9.70 -1.76
CA GLU A 177 2.55 8.41 -2.43
C GLU A 177 2.76 7.29 -1.41
N ILE A 178 1.85 6.31 -1.41
CA ILE A 178 1.95 5.12 -0.56
C ILE A 178 2.24 3.91 -1.44
N TRP A 179 3.23 3.12 -1.04
CA TRP A 179 3.69 1.95 -1.78
C TRP A 179 3.68 0.71 -0.89
N GLY A 180 2.96 -0.32 -1.29
CA GLY A 180 3.01 -1.62 -0.62
C GLY A 180 4.26 -2.40 -1.03
N VAL A 181 5.02 -2.91 -0.05
CA VAL A 181 6.27 -3.63 -0.30
C VAL A 181 6.06 -5.14 -0.16
N GLN A 182 6.43 -5.85 -1.22
CA GLN A 182 6.46 -7.31 -1.28
C GLN A 182 7.92 -7.79 -1.34
N PRO A 183 8.18 -9.09 -1.07
CA PRO A 183 9.55 -9.61 -1.07
C PRO A 183 10.34 -9.37 -2.36
N PHE A 184 9.66 -9.28 -3.50
CA PHE A 184 10.26 -9.18 -4.84
C PHE A 184 9.92 -7.88 -5.59
N GLY A 185 9.24 -6.93 -4.96
CA GLY A 185 8.83 -5.70 -5.63
C GLY A 185 8.01 -4.78 -4.73
N ALA A 186 7.82 -3.55 -5.16
CA ALA A 186 6.92 -2.61 -4.53
C ALA A 186 5.90 -2.08 -5.55
N GLY A 187 4.67 -1.84 -5.11
CA GLY A 187 3.60 -1.32 -5.95
C GLY A 187 2.97 -0.08 -5.33
N ARG A 188 2.82 0.99 -6.11
CA ARG A 188 2.12 2.20 -5.67
C ARG A 188 0.63 1.91 -5.59
N TYR A 189 0.00 2.23 -4.46
CA TYR A 189 -1.45 2.18 -4.37
C TYR A 189 -2.09 3.30 -5.19
N ALA A 190 -3.21 2.99 -5.84
CA ALA A 190 -4.04 4.03 -6.43
C ALA A 190 -4.71 4.85 -5.31
N VAL A 191 -4.81 6.17 -5.52
CA VAL A 191 -5.49 7.08 -4.59
C VAL A 191 -6.54 7.87 -5.36
N GLU A 192 -7.80 7.71 -4.97
CA GLU A 192 -8.95 8.41 -5.56
C GLU A 192 -9.37 9.58 -4.65
N LEU A 193 -8.71 10.72 -4.83
CA LEU A 193 -9.03 12.00 -4.18
C LEU A 193 -9.16 13.11 -5.24
N ALA A 194 -9.99 14.11 -4.97
CA ALA A 194 -10.15 15.28 -5.82
C ALA A 194 -8.93 16.23 -5.79
N ALA A 195 -8.13 16.20 -4.72
CA ALA A 195 -6.82 16.83 -4.64
C ALA A 195 -5.77 15.80 -4.20
N PRO A 196 -4.48 15.99 -4.56
CA PRO A 196 -3.42 15.07 -4.14
C PRO A 196 -3.40 14.92 -2.61
N PRO A 197 -3.20 13.69 -2.08
CA PRO A 197 -3.08 13.48 -0.64
C PRO A 197 -1.85 14.21 -0.13
N ARG A 198 -1.96 14.95 0.98
CA ARG A 198 -0.83 15.69 1.58
C ARG A 198 -0.60 15.37 3.04
N PHE A 199 -1.56 14.72 3.69
CA PHE A 199 -1.52 14.31 5.08
C PHE A 199 -2.45 13.12 5.26
N ALA A 200 -2.46 12.57 6.47
CA ALA A 200 -3.30 11.46 6.84
C ALA A 200 -4.04 11.75 8.16
N LEU A 201 -5.16 11.08 8.37
CA LEU A 201 -6.04 11.21 9.53
C LEU A 201 -6.57 9.81 9.88
N ASP A 202 -6.80 9.54 11.16
CA ASP A 202 -7.59 8.38 11.61
C ASP A 202 -9.02 8.90 11.85
N VAL A 203 -9.89 8.82 10.84
CA VAL A 203 -11.18 9.53 10.88
C VAL A 203 -12.26 8.79 11.65
N ASP A 204 -12.13 7.48 11.79
CA ASP A 204 -13.06 6.62 12.53
C ASP A 204 -12.46 6.06 13.84
N HIS A 205 -11.21 6.40 14.16
CA HIS A 205 -10.47 5.98 15.35
C HIS A 205 -10.27 4.47 15.41
N ASP A 206 -10.20 3.81 14.25
CA ASP A 206 -9.96 2.37 14.16
C ASP A 206 -8.46 2.02 14.25
N GLY A 207 -7.57 3.02 14.24
CA GLY A 207 -6.12 2.87 14.26
C GLY A 207 -5.50 2.53 12.89
N THR A 208 -6.24 2.76 11.80
CA THR A 208 -5.81 2.78 10.40
C THR A 208 -5.83 4.23 9.94
N LEU A 209 -5.00 4.60 8.96
CA LEU A 209 -5.01 5.96 8.43
C LEU A 209 -5.72 6.06 7.09
N GLU A 210 -6.61 7.03 7.00
CA GLU A 210 -7.09 7.58 5.75
C GLU A 210 -6.12 8.63 5.22
N LEU A 211 -5.98 8.68 3.90
CA LEU A 211 -5.28 9.76 3.22
C LEU A 211 -6.22 10.93 3.00
N ALA A 212 -5.70 12.15 3.13
CA ALA A 212 -6.51 13.34 3.01
C ALA A 212 -5.84 14.41 2.14
N GLY A 213 -6.67 15.13 1.39
CA GLY A 213 -6.31 16.23 0.51
C GLY A 213 -7.25 17.41 0.70
N ARG A 214 -6.73 18.63 0.59
CA ARG A 214 -7.54 19.86 0.58
C ARG A 214 -7.54 20.47 -0.81
N ILE A 215 -8.71 20.89 -1.28
CA ILE A 215 -8.80 21.65 -2.52
C ILE A 215 -8.15 23.01 -2.29
N PRO A 216 -7.17 23.41 -3.13
CA PRO A 216 -6.57 24.72 -3.01
C PRO A 216 -7.62 25.79 -3.35
N VAL A 217 -7.78 26.76 -2.47
CA VAL A 217 -8.58 27.97 -2.71
C VAL A 217 -7.64 29.11 -3.06
N ALA A 218 -8.08 29.99 -3.95
CA ALA A 218 -7.30 31.18 -4.34
C ALA A 218 -7.03 32.06 -3.12
N GLU A 219 -5.81 32.59 -3.03
CA GLU A 219 -5.44 33.53 -1.98
C GLU A 219 -6.33 34.78 -2.08
N GLY A 220 -6.89 35.21 -0.94
CA GLY A 220 -7.79 36.35 -0.88
C GLY A 220 -9.25 36.07 -1.28
N ASP A 221 -9.63 34.81 -1.53
CA ASP A 221 -11.04 34.44 -1.70
C ASP A 221 -11.84 34.83 -0.45
N PRO A 222 -12.86 35.71 -0.55
CA PRO A 222 -13.63 36.17 0.61
C PRO A 222 -14.48 35.04 1.24
N ILE A 223 -14.81 34.00 0.48
CA ILE A 223 -15.54 32.84 0.96
C ILE A 223 -14.58 31.84 1.61
N ALA A 224 -13.42 31.56 1.00
CA ALA A 224 -12.39 30.67 1.56
C ALA A 224 -12.91 29.38 2.21
N PRO A 225 -13.58 28.46 1.46
CA PRO A 225 -14.07 27.20 2.02
C PRO A 225 -12.96 26.18 2.31
N ASP A 226 -13.08 25.42 3.39
CA ASP A 226 -12.20 24.27 3.69
C ASP A 226 -12.77 22.99 3.06
N LEU A 227 -12.46 22.76 1.79
CA LEU A 227 -12.92 21.59 1.04
C LEU A 227 -11.95 20.41 1.24
N LEU A 228 -12.26 19.58 2.23
CA LEU A 228 -11.49 18.39 2.60
C LEU A 228 -12.05 17.13 1.92
N ASP A 229 -11.18 16.34 1.32
CA ASP A 229 -11.46 15.01 0.78
C ASP A 229 -10.62 13.96 1.53
N VAL A 230 -11.21 12.81 1.82
CA VAL A 230 -10.62 11.73 2.61
C VAL A 230 -10.82 10.40 1.88
N ALA A 231 -9.80 9.55 1.87
CA ALA A 231 -9.82 8.26 1.22
C ALA A 231 -9.28 7.17 2.15
N GLY A 232 -10.10 6.16 2.45
CA GLY A 232 -9.68 4.98 3.20
C GLY A 232 -9.25 3.84 2.27
N PHE A 233 -8.49 2.90 2.81
CA PHE A 233 -7.99 1.76 2.03
C PHE A 233 -9.05 0.66 1.89
N GLU A 234 -9.45 0.36 0.66
CA GLU A 234 -10.41 -0.69 0.36
C GLU A 234 -10.09 -1.33 -1.00
N GLY A 235 -10.07 -2.66 -1.06
CA GLY A 235 -9.89 -3.38 -2.33
C GLY A 235 -8.57 -3.09 -3.04
N GLY A 236 -7.49 -2.83 -2.29
CA GLY A 236 -6.15 -2.59 -2.84
C GLY A 236 -5.88 -1.15 -3.31
N ARG A 237 -6.73 -0.19 -2.93
CA ARG A 237 -6.57 1.23 -3.26
C ARG A 237 -7.14 2.13 -2.16
N TYR A 238 -6.69 3.37 -2.11
CA TYR A 238 -7.31 4.41 -1.31
C TYR A 238 -8.46 5.05 -2.09
N THR A 239 -9.66 5.09 -1.53
CA THR A 239 -10.84 5.68 -2.18
C THR A 239 -11.73 6.43 -1.21
N HIS A 240 -12.29 7.57 -1.65
CA HIS A 240 -13.34 8.29 -0.91
C HIS A 240 -14.65 7.49 -0.80
N ARG A 241 -14.74 6.36 -1.51
CA ARG A 241 -15.89 5.45 -1.46
C ARG A 241 -15.78 4.40 -0.36
N SER A 242 -14.71 4.37 0.43
CA SER A 242 -14.64 3.47 1.57
C SER A 242 -15.74 3.79 2.59
N ASP A 243 -16.14 2.80 3.38
CA ASP A 243 -17.16 2.98 4.41
C ASP A 243 -16.75 4.07 5.41
N ALA A 244 -15.50 4.08 5.85
CA ALA A 244 -14.93 5.10 6.74
C ALA A 244 -14.99 6.51 6.12
N ALA A 245 -14.54 6.67 4.87
CA ALA A 245 -14.56 7.96 4.17
C ALA A 245 -15.98 8.47 3.95
N ARG A 246 -16.91 7.60 3.53
CA ARG A 246 -18.32 7.97 3.36
C ARG A 246 -18.98 8.35 4.67
N ALA A 247 -18.70 7.63 5.76
CA ALA A 247 -19.21 7.95 7.08
C ALA A 247 -18.71 9.32 7.56
N PHE A 248 -17.41 9.58 7.38
CA PHE A 248 -16.80 10.88 7.68
C PHE A 248 -17.47 12.03 6.92
N HIS A 249 -17.64 11.87 5.61
CA HIS A 249 -18.30 12.88 4.78
C HIS A 249 -19.80 13.04 5.11
N ALA A 250 -20.51 11.95 5.42
CA ALA A 250 -21.91 12.02 5.81
C ALA A 250 -22.11 12.79 7.13
N ALA A 251 -21.21 12.61 8.10
CA ALA A 251 -21.22 13.35 9.36
C ALA A 251 -20.98 14.84 9.13
N ARG A 252 -20.00 15.20 8.30
CA ARG A 252 -19.70 16.60 7.95
C ARG A 252 -20.84 17.27 7.17
N ALA A 253 -21.50 16.54 6.27
CA ALA A 253 -22.66 17.03 5.53
C ALA A 253 -23.87 17.32 6.43
N GLY A 254 -24.06 16.53 7.50
CA GLY A 254 -25.16 16.71 8.46
C GLY A 254 -25.02 17.94 9.37
N GLY A 255 -23.80 18.49 9.51
CA GLY A 255 -23.47 19.55 10.47
C GLY A 255 -23.60 19.09 11.93
N SER A 256 -23.12 19.90 12.87
CA SER A 256 -23.18 19.63 14.32
C SER A 256 -24.59 19.73 14.94
N GLY A 257 -25.64 19.44 14.17
CA GLY A 257 -27.03 19.80 14.46
C GLY A 257 -27.98 18.62 14.65
N ALA A 258 -27.60 17.64 15.47
CA ALA A 258 -28.52 16.58 15.93
C ALA A 258 -28.48 16.42 17.46
N GLY A 259 -28.47 17.54 18.18
CA GLY A 259 -28.72 17.59 19.63
C GLY A 259 -29.85 18.58 19.88
N GLY A 260 -31.09 18.09 19.96
CA GLY A 260 -32.22 18.91 20.32
C GLY A 260 -32.12 19.36 21.76
N GLN A 261 -31.98 20.66 22.00
CA GLN A 261 -32.63 21.43 23.08
C GLN A 261 -32.27 22.91 22.94
N GLY A 262 -33.30 23.74 22.69
CA GLY A 262 -33.28 25.20 22.81
C GLY A 262 -32.23 25.94 21.98
N LYS A 263 -32.53 26.27 20.71
CA LYS A 263 -31.64 27.14 19.90
C LYS A 263 -31.53 28.53 20.56
N PRO A 264 -30.34 28.94 21.04
CA PRO A 264 -30.05 30.35 21.25
C PRO A 264 -30.15 31.05 19.89
N LYS A 265 -30.52 32.33 19.88
CA LYS A 265 -30.52 33.14 18.65
C LYS A 265 -29.09 33.14 18.10
N GLU A 266 -28.85 32.39 17.01
CA GLU A 266 -27.55 32.38 16.33
C GLU A 266 -27.19 33.83 16.00
N PRO A 267 -25.95 34.27 16.31
CA PRO A 267 -25.50 35.59 15.88
C PRO A 267 -25.65 35.69 14.37
N GLU A 268 -25.96 36.89 13.87
CA GLU A 268 -26.15 37.16 12.45
C GLU A 268 -24.87 36.76 11.69
N MET A 269 -24.92 35.61 11.01
CA MET A 269 -23.79 35.12 10.23
C MET A 269 -23.66 35.99 8.99
N ASP A 270 -22.47 36.54 8.77
CA ASP A 270 -22.13 37.21 7.52
C ASP A 270 -22.37 36.29 6.31
N ASP A 271 -22.74 36.88 5.17
CA ASP A 271 -23.11 36.16 3.95
C ASP A 271 -21.99 35.25 3.45
N ALA A 272 -20.74 35.70 3.58
CA ALA A 272 -19.57 34.90 3.25
C ALA A 272 -19.47 33.64 4.12
N ALA A 273 -19.70 33.75 5.43
CA ALA A 273 -19.70 32.60 6.34
C ALA A 273 -20.85 31.64 6.05
N ARG A 274 -22.03 32.17 5.71
CA ARG A 274 -23.19 31.37 5.30
C ARG A 274 -22.92 30.59 4.02
N LEU A 275 -22.34 31.24 3.01
CA LEU A 275 -21.99 30.61 1.75
C LEU A 275 -20.87 29.58 1.92
N ARG A 276 -19.83 29.88 2.71
CA ARG A 276 -18.77 28.94 3.08
C ARG A 276 -19.33 27.63 3.63
N GLY A 277 -20.16 27.72 4.68
CA GLY A 277 -20.76 26.54 5.28
C GLY A 277 -21.70 25.78 4.35
N ALA A 278 -22.38 26.46 3.42
CA ALA A 278 -23.19 25.81 2.40
C ALA A 278 -22.35 25.02 1.39
N LEU A 279 -21.24 25.60 0.92
CA LEU A 279 -20.29 24.93 0.01
C LEU A 279 -19.64 23.70 0.66
N GLU A 280 -19.16 23.82 1.88
CA GLU A 280 -18.54 22.71 2.62
C GLU A 280 -19.52 21.56 2.86
N ARG A 281 -20.77 21.85 3.25
CA ARG A 281 -21.80 20.81 3.41
C ARG A 281 -22.16 20.15 2.08
N ALA A 282 -22.30 20.93 1.00
CA ALA A 282 -22.58 20.40 -0.33
C ALA A 282 -21.44 19.49 -0.83
N TRP A 283 -20.20 19.93 -0.66
CA TRP A 283 -19.00 19.15 -0.96
C TRP A 283 -19.01 17.78 -0.26
N HIS A 284 -19.22 17.79 1.05
CA HIS A 284 -19.27 16.55 1.81
C HIS A 284 -20.51 15.70 1.50
N ALA A 285 -21.65 16.30 1.15
CA ALA A 285 -22.83 15.55 0.72
C ALA A 285 -22.57 14.76 -0.58
N LEU A 286 -21.87 15.39 -1.54
CA LEU A 286 -21.46 14.74 -2.79
C LEU A 286 -20.53 13.56 -2.53
N LEU A 287 -19.48 13.75 -1.72
CA LEU A 287 -18.51 12.69 -1.40
C LEU A 287 -19.13 11.56 -0.55
N ALA A 288 -20.14 11.86 0.27
CA ALA A 288 -20.93 10.85 0.98
C ALA A 288 -21.83 10.00 0.04
N GLY A 289 -21.89 10.32 -1.26
CA GLY A 289 -22.73 9.64 -2.23
C GLY A 289 -24.21 10.03 -2.17
N ARG A 290 -24.55 11.20 -1.59
CA ARG A 290 -25.91 11.73 -1.64
C ARG A 290 -26.15 12.37 -3.01
N PRO A 291 -27.34 12.21 -3.62
CA PRO A 291 -27.68 12.90 -4.85
C PRO A 291 -27.63 14.43 -4.64
N ALA A 292 -27.11 15.14 -5.64
CA ALA A 292 -27.04 16.59 -5.69
C ALA A 292 -28.43 17.23 -5.84
#